data_AF-A0A7V1LK80-F1
#
_entry.id   AF-A0A7V1LK80-F1
#
_cell.length_a   1.000
_cell.length_b   1.000
_cell.length_c   1.000
_cell.angle_alpha   90.00
_cell.angle_beta   90.00
_cell.angle_gamma   90.00
#
_symmetry.space_group_name_H-M   'P 1'
#
loop_
_entity.id
_entity.type
_entity.pdbx_description
1 polymer ?
#
loop_
_entity_poly.entity_id
_entity_poly.type
_entity_poly.pdbx_seq_one_letter_code
_entity_poly.pdbx_strand_id
1 'polypeptide(L)'
;METTELQQEIKSIHEKLDFLTEQLKQQQQYQREMKELKDDLGLISKDIFNAAVVELEDVAPYFDTADIVHLMKRLLRNVRNLNKMMGYMESAQDLFADLQPLGKQVFDEIMETMNELDKKGYFEFFTEGAKILDTIVTSFSVEDVRHLRENITTIILTIKNLTQPEMLSSVDNALSFFSKMDIDIDHDISMMELFRKMREPEVKKGMAFMLEFVKSMAQNGKQMNAIQNKED
;
A
#
# COMPACT_ATOMS: atom_id res chain seq x y z
N MET A 1 5.11 42.26 -8.55
CA MET A 1 4.91 40.84 -8.19
C MET A 1 4.76 40.70 -6.69
N GLU A 2 5.66 41.27 -5.87
CA GLU A 2 5.56 41.30 -4.40
C GLU A 2 4.26 41.89 -3.83
N THR A 3 3.69 42.95 -4.45
CA THR A 3 2.45 43.58 -3.98
C THR A 3 1.19 42.72 -4.16
N THR A 4 1.21 41.75 -5.08
CA THR A 4 0.07 40.88 -5.38
C THR A 4 0.02 39.68 -4.43
N GLU A 5 1.18 39.14 -4.06
CA GLU A 5 1.31 38.07 -3.07
C GLU A 5 0.89 38.56 -1.67
N LEU A 6 1.32 39.77 -1.29
CA LEU A 6 0.95 40.39 -0.01
C LEU A 6 -0.57 40.64 0.10
N GLN A 7 -1.22 40.98 -1.02
CA GLN A 7 -2.69 41.14 -1.08
C GLN A 7 -3.43 39.80 -0.96
N GLN A 8 -2.89 38.72 -1.54
CA GLN A 8 -3.46 37.38 -1.40
C GLN A 8 -3.33 36.86 0.04
N GLU A 9 -2.19 37.13 0.69
CA GLU A 9 -1.95 36.70 2.06
C GLU A 9 -2.87 37.42 3.06
N ILE A 10 -3.03 38.75 2.92
CA ILE A 10 -3.98 39.56 3.70
C ILE A 10 -5.42 39.08 3.49
N LYS A 11 -5.79 38.70 2.26
CA LYS A 11 -7.12 38.17 1.96
C LYS A 11 -7.35 36.82 2.66
N SER A 12 -6.37 35.91 2.62
CA SER A 12 -6.49 34.62 3.33
C SER A 12 -6.57 34.79 4.85
N ILE A 13 -5.89 35.82 5.39
CA ILE A 13 -5.94 36.15 6.82
C ILE A 13 -7.31 36.69 7.19
N HIS A 14 -7.91 37.57 6.37
CA HIS A 14 -9.28 38.04 6.59
C HIS A 14 -10.29 36.89 6.59
N GLU A 15 -10.22 35.99 5.60
CA GLU A 15 -11.12 34.82 5.53
C GLU A 15 -10.97 33.92 6.77
N LYS A 16 -9.73 33.72 7.26
CA LYS A 16 -9.47 32.98 8.50
C LYS A 16 -9.98 33.69 9.75
N LEU A 17 -9.83 35.03 9.82
CA LEU A 17 -10.31 35.83 10.94
C LEU A 17 -11.84 35.89 10.98
N ASP A 18 -12.49 36.01 9.83
CA ASP A 18 -13.95 36.00 9.72
C ASP A 18 -14.49 34.63 10.15
N PHE A 19 -13.87 33.54 9.68
CA PHE A 19 -14.21 32.18 10.11
C PHE A 19 -14.02 31.99 11.63
N LEU A 20 -12.89 32.44 12.20
CA LEU A 20 -12.65 32.36 13.64
C LEU A 20 -13.62 33.24 14.44
N THR A 21 -14.02 34.39 13.91
CA THR A 21 -14.95 35.31 14.57
C THR A 21 -16.35 34.73 14.61
N GLU A 22 -16.81 34.11 13.53
CA GLU A 22 -18.09 33.39 13.47
C GLU A 22 -18.12 32.24 14.48
N GLN A 23 -17.05 31.43 14.52
CA GLN A 23 -16.89 30.34 15.49
C GLN A 23 -16.87 30.82 16.95
N LEU A 24 -16.19 31.93 17.24
CA LEU A 24 -16.16 32.52 18.59
C LEU A 24 -17.52 33.07 19.00
N LYS A 25 -18.28 33.63 18.05
CA LYS A 25 -19.62 34.18 18.31
C LYS A 25 -20.63 33.09 18.65
N GLN A 26 -20.63 31.99 17.89
CA GLN A 26 -21.44 30.81 18.19
C GLN A 26 -21.06 30.23 19.56
N GLN A 27 -19.77 30.14 19.87
CA GLN A 27 -19.29 29.63 21.15
C GLN A 27 -19.75 30.50 22.35
N GLN A 28 -19.81 31.83 22.18
CA GLN A 28 -20.28 32.73 23.25
C GLN A 28 -21.78 32.63 23.49
N GLN A 29 -22.61 32.49 22.45
CA GLN A 29 -24.06 32.27 22.60
C GLN A 29 -24.32 30.99 23.39
N TYR A 30 -23.67 29.89 23.01
CA TYR A 30 -23.76 28.61 23.71
C TYR A 30 -23.38 28.69 25.20
N GLN A 31 -22.36 29.48 25.56
CA GLN A 31 -21.98 29.66 26.96
C GLN A 31 -23.03 30.41 27.77
N ARG A 32 -23.75 31.35 27.13
CA ARG A 32 -24.75 32.19 27.79
C ARG A 32 -26.04 31.41 28.03
N GLU A 33 -26.53 30.69 27.03
CA GLU A 33 -27.68 29.78 27.16
C GLU A 33 -27.44 28.70 28.23
N MET A 34 -26.20 28.23 28.40
CA MET A 34 -25.86 27.27 29.46
C MET A 34 -25.81 27.87 30.86
N LYS A 35 -25.44 29.14 30.98
CA LYS A 35 -25.51 29.82 32.26
C LYS A 35 -26.97 29.96 32.69
N GLU A 36 -27.84 30.32 31.76
CA GLU A 36 -29.29 30.41 31.98
C GLU A 36 -29.89 29.04 32.33
N LEU A 37 -29.60 27.99 31.56
CA LEU A 37 -30.09 26.63 31.88
C LEU A 37 -29.63 26.15 33.26
N LYS A 38 -28.39 26.44 33.65
CA LYS A 38 -27.87 26.08 34.97
C LYS A 38 -28.57 26.84 36.10
N ASP A 39 -28.85 28.12 35.87
CA ASP A 39 -29.54 28.97 36.83
C ASP A 39 -31.02 28.56 36.97
N ASP A 40 -31.69 28.25 35.85
CA ASP A 40 -33.08 27.77 35.79
C ASP A 40 -33.26 26.39 36.42
N LEU A 41 -32.36 25.45 36.13
CA LEU A 41 -32.35 24.13 36.77
C LEU A 41 -32.10 24.23 38.28
N GLY A 42 -31.34 25.23 38.73
CA GLY A 42 -31.17 25.52 40.15
C GLY A 42 -32.51 25.85 40.83
N LEU A 43 -33.35 26.64 40.15
CA LEU A 43 -34.64 27.11 40.66
C LEU A 43 -35.69 25.99 40.77
N ILE A 44 -35.80 25.11 39.77
CA ILE A 44 -36.83 24.06 39.68
C ILE A 44 -36.38 22.69 40.19
N SER A 45 -35.13 22.56 40.64
CA SER A 45 -34.51 21.30 41.06
C SER A 45 -35.33 20.50 42.07
N LYS A 46 -36.01 21.19 42.99
CA LYS A 46 -36.78 20.56 44.07
C LYS A 46 -38.06 19.88 43.58
N ASP A 47 -38.75 20.50 42.63
CA ASP A 47 -40.03 20.00 42.13
C ASP A 47 -39.83 18.83 41.17
N ILE A 48 -38.82 18.90 40.30
CA ILE A 48 -38.42 17.79 39.43
C ILE A 48 -37.93 16.60 40.25
N PHE A 49 -37.14 16.85 41.30
CA PHE A 49 -36.66 15.78 42.17
C PHE A 49 -37.80 15.06 42.88
N ASN A 50 -38.75 15.80 43.44
CA ASN A 50 -39.90 15.20 44.11
C ASN A 50 -40.76 14.39 43.13
N ALA A 51 -41.00 14.91 41.92
CA ALA A 51 -41.74 14.17 40.89
C ALA A 51 -41.01 12.89 40.45
N ALA A 52 -39.69 12.94 40.26
CA ALA A 52 -38.88 11.78 39.88
C ALA A 52 -38.86 10.70 40.98
N VAL A 53 -38.79 11.10 42.26
CA VAL A 53 -38.81 10.14 43.39
C VAL A 53 -40.16 9.43 43.49
N VAL A 54 -41.27 10.16 43.28
CA VAL A 54 -42.63 9.58 43.31
C VAL A 54 -42.82 8.59 42.16
N GLU A 55 -42.40 8.95 40.95
CA GLU A 55 -42.59 8.08 39.77
C GLU A 55 -41.64 6.87 39.76
N LEU A 56 -40.49 6.97 40.42
CA LEU A 56 -39.50 5.89 40.53
C LEU A 56 -39.69 5.00 41.75
N GLU A 57 -40.70 5.26 42.59
CA GLU A 57 -41.04 4.44 43.75
C GLU A 57 -41.37 2.98 43.35
N ASP A 58 -41.88 2.77 42.13
CA ASP A 58 -42.11 1.44 41.54
C ASP A 58 -40.82 0.65 41.23
N VAL A 59 -39.66 1.34 41.17
CA VAL A 59 -38.33 0.77 40.90
C VAL A 59 -37.43 0.79 42.13
N ALA A 60 -37.98 1.19 43.29
CA ALA A 60 -37.30 1.38 44.57
C ALA A 60 -36.41 0.22 45.07
N PRO A 61 -36.64 -1.07 44.75
CA PRO A 61 -35.76 -2.14 45.21
C PRO A 61 -34.32 -2.07 44.65
N TYR A 62 -34.10 -1.32 43.56
CA TYR A 62 -32.80 -1.24 42.87
C TYR A 62 -32.19 0.16 42.86
N PHE A 63 -32.85 1.15 43.47
CA PHE A 63 -32.49 2.56 43.30
C PHE A 63 -32.75 3.35 44.58
N ASP A 64 -31.70 3.92 45.17
CA ASP A 64 -31.83 4.80 46.33
C ASP A 64 -32.08 6.26 45.90
N THR A 65 -32.83 7.00 46.72
CA THR A 65 -33.04 8.45 46.55
C THR A 65 -31.72 9.23 46.48
N ALA A 66 -30.68 8.75 47.18
CA ALA A 66 -29.33 9.32 47.14
C ALA A 66 -28.66 9.16 45.77
N ASP A 67 -28.93 8.06 45.05
CA ASP A 67 -28.36 7.79 43.73
C ASP A 67 -28.92 8.73 42.66
N ILE A 68 -30.20 9.07 42.77
CA ILE A 68 -30.85 10.07 41.88
C ILE A 68 -30.19 11.44 42.05
N VAL A 69 -29.95 11.87 43.29
CA VAL A 69 -29.24 13.14 43.57
C VAL A 69 -27.81 13.08 43.02
N HIS A 70 -27.12 11.94 43.17
CA HIS A 70 -25.76 11.77 42.66
C HIS A 70 -25.71 11.81 41.13
N LEU A 71 -26.65 11.15 40.46
CA LEU A 71 -26.80 11.16 39.00
C LEU A 71 -27.10 12.56 38.49
N MET A 72 -28.06 13.27 39.10
CA MET A 72 -28.37 14.67 38.78
C MET A 72 -27.15 15.57 38.92
N LYS A 73 -26.39 15.46 40.02
CA LYS A 73 -25.15 16.22 40.21
C LYS A 73 -24.11 15.87 39.16
N ARG A 74 -23.97 14.60 38.79
CA ARG A 74 -23.02 14.13 37.77
C ARG A 74 -23.40 14.62 36.37
N LEU A 75 -24.69 14.67 36.05
CA LEU A 75 -25.21 15.26 34.82
C LEU A 75 -24.96 16.76 34.80
N LEU A 76 -25.38 17.52 35.83
CA LEU A 76 -25.16 18.96 35.95
C LEU A 76 -23.68 19.34 35.86
N ARG A 77 -22.79 18.55 36.48
CA ARG A 77 -21.34 18.74 36.41
C ARG A 77 -20.76 18.48 35.02
N ASN A 78 -21.38 17.57 34.25
CA ASN A 78 -20.92 17.14 32.93
C ASN A 78 -21.78 17.70 31.77
N VAL A 79 -22.71 18.63 32.01
CA VAL A 79 -23.53 19.27 30.95
C VAL A 79 -22.64 19.82 29.83
N ARG A 80 -21.48 20.37 30.17
CA ARG A 80 -20.51 20.86 29.17
C ARG A 80 -20.00 19.75 28.23
N ASN A 81 -19.82 18.54 28.72
CA ASN A 81 -19.39 17.41 27.90
C ASN A 81 -20.55 16.82 27.08
N LEU A 82 -21.74 16.76 27.67
CA LEU A 82 -22.96 16.34 26.97
C LEU A 82 -23.28 17.27 25.80
N ASN A 83 -23.17 18.59 25.98
CA ASN A 83 -23.38 19.55 24.89
C ASN A 83 -22.30 19.49 23.81
N LYS A 84 -21.03 19.26 24.18
CA LYS A 84 -20.00 19.02 23.16
C LYS A 84 -20.32 17.78 22.33
N MET A 85 -20.82 16.73 22.96
CA MET A 85 -21.27 15.53 22.26
C MET A 85 -22.45 15.84 21.33
N MET A 86 -23.45 16.60 21.79
CA MET A 86 -24.57 17.04 20.96
C MET A 86 -24.10 17.88 19.76
N GLY A 87 -23.17 18.81 19.96
CA GLY A 87 -22.59 19.59 18.87
C GLY A 87 -21.80 18.74 17.87
N TYR A 88 -21.08 17.70 18.34
CA TYR A 88 -20.45 16.73 17.44
C TYR A 88 -21.46 15.87 16.69
N MET A 89 -22.59 15.51 17.31
CA MET A 89 -23.66 14.77 16.64
C MET A 89 -24.36 15.61 15.58
N GLU A 90 -24.60 16.90 15.86
CA GLU A 90 -25.16 17.86 14.91
C GLU A 90 -24.19 18.07 13.74
N SER A 91 -22.91 18.33 14.01
CA SER A 91 -21.88 18.46 12.97
C SER A 91 -21.72 17.17 12.13
N ALA A 92 -21.82 16.00 12.76
CA ALA A 92 -21.79 14.73 12.05
C ALA A 92 -23.04 14.52 11.19
N GLN A 93 -24.22 14.90 11.69
CA GLN A 93 -25.48 14.82 10.96
C GLN A 93 -25.49 15.78 9.76
N ASP A 94 -25.01 17.01 9.94
CA ASP A 94 -24.86 17.99 8.86
C ASP A 94 -23.90 17.48 7.79
N LEU A 95 -22.73 16.96 8.20
CA LEU A 95 -21.79 16.31 7.29
C LEU A 95 -22.43 15.11 6.55
N PHE A 96 -23.18 14.26 7.25
CA PHE A 96 -23.88 13.14 6.63
C PHE A 96 -24.96 13.60 5.66
N ALA A 97 -25.71 14.65 5.98
CA ALA A 97 -26.74 15.22 5.12
C ALA A 97 -26.13 15.82 3.85
N ASP A 98 -24.99 16.50 3.97
CA ASP A 98 -24.23 17.08 2.86
C ASP A 98 -23.56 16.00 2.00
N LEU A 99 -23.07 14.92 2.62
CA LEU A 99 -22.44 13.79 1.93
C LEU A 99 -23.44 12.81 1.34
N GLN A 100 -24.69 12.72 1.83
CA GLN A 100 -25.70 11.80 1.34
C GLN A 100 -25.96 11.90 -0.19
N PRO A 101 -26.13 13.11 -0.78
CA PRO A 101 -26.30 13.24 -2.22
C PRO A 101 -25.02 12.96 -3.02
N LEU A 102 -23.85 13.38 -2.52
CA LEU A 102 -22.56 13.11 -3.15
C LEU A 102 -22.17 11.63 -3.09
N GLY A 103 -22.57 10.94 -2.03
CA GLY A 103 -22.24 9.54 -1.77
C GLY A 103 -22.78 8.61 -2.83
N LYS A 104 -23.97 8.86 -3.40
CA LYS A 104 -24.49 8.05 -4.51
C LYS A 104 -23.61 8.16 -5.76
N GLN A 105 -23.27 9.39 -6.15
CA GLN A 105 -22.47 9.61 -7.36
C GLN A 105 -21.04 9.05 -7.21
N VAL A 106 -20.42 9.27 -6.05
CA VAL A 106 -19.10 8.70 -5.74
C VAL A 106 -19.16 7.17 -5.66
N PHE A 107 -20.22 6.60 -5.09
CA PHE A 107 -20.42 5.16 -5.03
C PHE A 107 -20.59 4.55 -6.44
N ASP A 108 -21.37 5.20 -7.30
CA ASP A 108 -21.55 4.77 -8.68
C ASP A 108 -20.23 4.83 -9.47
N GLU A 109 -19.44 5.89 -9.30
CA GLU A 109 -18.12 6.04 -9.93
C GLU A 109 -17.11 4.99 -9.44
N ILE A 110 -17.11 4.68 -8.13
CA ILE A 110 -16.32 3.59 -7.56
C ILE A 110 -16.75 2.25 -8.18
N MET A 111 -18.06 2.01 -8.28
CA MET A 111 -18.58 0.75 -8.80
C MET A 111 -18.25 0.58 -10.28
N GLU A 112 -18.36 1.64 -11.07
CA GLU A 112 -17.98 1.64 -12.48
C GLU A 112 -16.48 1.40 -12.65
N THR A 113 -15.64 2.09 -11.87
CA THR A 113 -14.20 1.87 -11.85
C THR A 113 -13.84 0.42 -11.46
N MET A 114 -14.46 -0.12 -10.42
CA MET A 114 -14.25 -1.50 -10.00
C MET A 114 -14.68 -2.50 -11.09
N ASN A 115 -15.82 -2.27 -11.74
CA ASN A 115 -16.29 -3.09 -12.86
C ASN A 115 -15.35 -3.01 -14.07
N GLU A 116 -14.78 -1.84 -14.36
CA GLU A 116 -13.75 -1.73 -15.39
C GLU A 116 -12.48 -2.49 -15.05
N LEU A 117 -12.02 -2.41 -13.79
CA LEU A 117 -10.85 -3.15 -13.33
C LEU A 117 -11.09 -4.66 -13.43
N ASP A 118 -12.29 -5.11 -13.07
CA ASP A 118 -12.70 -6.52 -13.20
C ASP A 118 -12.72 -6.97 -14.66
N LYS A 119 -13.38 -6.22 -15.55
CA LYS A 119 -13.41 -6.53 -16.99
C LYS A 119 -12.03 -6.55 -17.65
N LYS A 120 -11.11 -5.69 -17.18
CA LYS A 120 -9.73 -5.66 -17.65
C LYS A 120 -8.87 -6.77 -17.01
N GLY A 121 -9.42 -7.58 -16.10
CA GLY A 121 -8.75 -8.71 -15.46
C GLY A 121 -7.78 -8.31 -14.35
N TYR A 122 -7.85 -7.09 -13.81
CA TYR A 122 -6.94 -6.65 -12.74
C TYR A 122 -7.12 -7.46 -11.47
N PHE A 123 -8.35 -7.86 -11.12
CA PHE A 123 -8.58 -8.71 -9.94
C PHE A 123 -8.01 -10.10 -10.10
N GLU A 124 -8.17 -10.71 -11.28
CA GLU A 124 -7.57 -12.01 -11.61
C GLU A 124 -6.04 -11.92 -11.58
N PHE A 125 -5.46 -10.91 -12.24
CA PHE A 125 -4.02 -10.66 -12.23
C PHE A 125 -3.48 -10.45 -10.82
N PHE A 126 -4.15 -9.64 -9.99
CA PHE A 126 -3.75 -9.42 -8.61
C PHE A 126 -3.84 -10.70 -7.78
N THR A 127 -4.90 -11.48 -7.97
CA THR A 127 -5.11 -12.76 -7.27
C THR A 127 -4.03 -13.77 -7.64
N GLU A 128 -3.72 -13.91 -8.92
CA GLU A 128 -2.62 -14.79 -9.37
C GLU A 128 -1.25 -14.28 -8.91
N GLY A 129 -1.03 -12.96 -8.95
CA GLY A 129 0.18 -12.33 -8.40
C GLY A 129 0.34 -12.60 -6.90
N ALA A 130 -0.74 -12.52 -6.12
CA ALA A 130 -0.76 -12.83 -4.70
C ALA A 130 -0.43 -14.31 -4.44
N LYS A 131 -0.96 -15.25 -5.26
CA LYS A 131 -0.60 -16.68 -5.17
C LYS A 131 0.86 -16.94 -5.47
N ILE A 132 1.43 -16.23 -6.46
CA ILE A 132 2.87 -16.33 -6.76
C ILE A 132 3.68 -15.84 -5.55
N LEU A 133 3.31 -14.70 -4.97
CA LEU A 133 3.96 -14.18 -3.77
C LEU A 133 3.83 -15.13 -2.59
N ASP A 134 2.65 -15.71 -2.36
CA ASP A 134 2.41 -16.71 -1.33
C ASP A 134 3.27 -17.96 -1.54
N THR A 135 3.37 -18.44 -2.78
CA THR A 135 4.26 -19.55 -3.16
C THR A 135 5.72 -19.21 -2.89
N ILE A 136 6.15 -17.97 -3.19
CA ILE A 136 7.52 -17.53 -2.90
C ILE A 136 7.76 -17.49 -1.39
N VAL A 137 6.85 -16.91 -0.61
CA VAL A 137 6.99 -16.80 0.86
C VAL A 137 6.96 -18.16 1.55
N THR A 138 6.21 -19.12 1.00
CA THR A 138 6.11 -20.49 1.55
C THR A 138 7.25 -21.40 1.08
N SER A 139 7.77 -21.21 -0.13
CA SER A 139 8.84 -22.05 -0.71
C SER A 139 10.24 -21.56 -0.37
N PHE A 140 10.39 -20.27 -0.08
CA PHE A 140 11.68 -19.67 0.27
C PHE A 140 11.67 -19.24 1.73
N SER A 141 12.73 -19.62 2.45
CA SER A 141 12.95 -19.11 3.79
C SER A 141 13.31 -17.62 3.76
N VAL A 142 13.17 -16.94 4.90
CA VAL A 142 13.61 -15.54 5.05
C VAL A 142 15.09 -15.37 4.69
N GLU A 143 15.91 -16.41 4.88
CA GLU A 143 17.32 -16.39 4.54
C GLU A 143 17.56 -16.46 3.02
N ASP A 144 16.76 -17.26 2.31
CA ASP A 144 16.81 -17.32 0.84
C ASP A 144 16.44 -15.97 0.20
N VAL A 145 15.44 -15.28 0.77
CA VAL A 145 15.05 -13.93 0.32
C VAL A 145 16.16 -12.91 0.56
N ARG A 146 16.95 -13.06 1.64
CA ARG A 146 18.11 -12.19 1.91
C ARG A 146 19.22 -12.40 0.88
N HIS A 147 19.57 -13.65 0.60
CA HIS A 147 20.55 -13.97 -0.44
C HIS A 147 20.09 -13.50 -1.83
N LEU A 148 18.80 -13.61 -2.13
CA LEU A 148 18.24 -13.11 -3.38
C LEU A 148 18.33 -11.59 -3.48
N ARG A 149 18.00 -10.85 -2.42
CA ARG A 149 18.15 -9.39 -2.37
C ARG A 149 19.61 -8.95 -2.55
N GLU A 150 20.56 -9.65 -1.94
CA GLU A 150 21.99 -9.34 -2.06
C GLU A 150 22.52 -9.53 -3.48
N ASN A 151 21.94 -10.47 -4.24
CA ASN A 151 22.37 -10.81 -5.59
C ASN A 151 21.40 -10.35 -6.70
N ILE A 152 20.34 -9.60 -6.36
CA ILE A 152 19.28 -9.26 -7.30
C ILE A 152 19.79 -8.48 -8.52
N THR A 153 20.74 -7.56 -8.31
CA THR A 153 21.36 -6.79 -9.40
C THR A 153 22.10 -7.71 -10.37
N THR A 154 22.89 -8.67 -9.86
CA THR A 154 23.61 -9.64 -10.69
C THR A 154 22.63 -10.52 -11.47
N ILE A 155 21.59 -11.03 -10.82
CA ILE A 155 20.55 -11.84 -11.47
C ILE A 155 19.86 -11.06 -12.60
N ILE A 156 19.44 -9.82 -12.35
CA ILE A 156 18.80 -8.96 -13.35
C ILE A 156 19.76 -8.67 -14.51
N LEU A 157 21.03 -8.38 -14.24
CA LEU A 157 22.04 -8.16 -15.28
C LEU A 157 22.29 -9.42 -16.10
N THR A 158 22.35 -10.59 -15.48
CA THR A 158 22.48 -11.88 -16.18
C THR A 158 21.28 -12.15 -17.06
N ILE A 159 20.05 -11.99 -16.54
CA ILE A 159 18.83 -12.15 -17.34
C ILE A 159 18.85 -11.18 -18.51
N LYS A 160 19.14 -9.89 -18.27
CA LYS A 160 19.27 -8.87 -19.32
C LYS A 160 20.27 -9.30 -20.40
N ASN A 161 21.44 -9.83 -19.99
CA ASN A 161 22.48 -10.28 -20.89
C ASN A 161 22.07 -11.53 -21.69
N LEU A 162 21.36 -12.48 -21.07
CA LEU A 162 20.83 -13.67 -21.74
C LEU A 162 19.70 -13.32 -22.73
N THR A 163 18.90 -12.30 -22.41
CA THR A 163 17.83 -11.80 -23.29
C THR A 163 18.34 -10.91 -24.44
N GLN A 164 19.66 -10.71 -24.58
CA GLN A 164 20.20 -10.02 -25.74
C GLN A 164 19.96 -10.85 -27.01
N PRO A 165 19.61 -10.22 -28.15
CA PRO A 165 19.24 -10.93 -29.38
C PRO A 165 20.29 -11.97 -29.83
N GLU A 166 21.57 -11.65 -29.70
CA GLU A 166 22.70 -12.49 -30.08
C GLU A 166 22.78 -13.77 -29.21
N MET A 167 22.53 -13.63 -27.90
CA MET A 167 22.53 -14.75 -26.95
C MET A 167 21.27 -15.60 -27.10
N LEU A 168 20.09 -15.00 -27.27
CA LEU A 168 18.84 -15.71 -27.52
C LEU A 168 18.94 -16.56 -28.80
N SER A 169 19.48 -16.01 -29.88
CA SER A 169 19.72 -16.74 -31.12
C SER A 169 20.68 -17.91 -30.93
N SER A 170 21.75 -17.72 -30.15
CA SER A 170 22.73 -18.78 -29.86
C SER A 170 22.11 -19.91 -29.02
N VAL A 171 21.30 -19.57 -28.01
CA VAL A 171 20.57 -20.52 -27.17
C VAL A 171 19.54 -21.29 -27.99
N ASP A 172 18.74 -20.60 -28.82
CA ASP A 172 17.75 -21.23 -29.69
C ASP A 172 18.40 -22.20 -30.70
N ASN A 173 19.49 -21.78 -31.34
CA ASN A 173 20.27 -22.64 -32.23
C ASN A 173 20.82 -23.88 -31.52
N ALA A 174 21.37 -23.71 -30.31
CA ALA A 174 21.85 -24.82 -29.50
C ALA A 174 20.72 -25.77 -29.09
N LEU A 175 19.58 -25.24 -28.63
CA LEU A 175 18.40 -26.04 -28.28
C LEU A 175 17.83 -26.77 -29.49
N SER A 176 17.84 -26.14 -30.67
CA SER A 176 17.42 -26.77 -31.93
C SER A 176 18.35 -27.90 -32.35
N PHE A 177 19.65 -27.80 -32.04
CA PHE A 177 20.63 -28.85 -32.26
C PHE A 177 20.44 -29.99 -31.25
N PHE A 178 20.31 -29.69 -29.96
CA PHE A 178 20.07 -30.69 -28.90
C PHE A 178 18.73 -31.43 -29.07
N SER A 179 17.66 -30.73 -29.44
CA SER A 179 16.35 -31.36 -29.71
C SER A 179 16.36 -32.26 -30.94
N LYS A 180 17.31 -32.05 -31.85
CA LYS A 180 17.57 -32.92 -33.02
C LYS A 180 18.58 -34.03 -32.70
N MET A 181 19.24 -33.98 -31.54
CA MET A 181 20.14 -35.00 -31.06
C MET A 181 19.40 -35.99 -30.16
N ASP A 182 18.45 -36.73 -30.74
CA ASP A 182 18.17 -38.10 -30.27
C ASP A 182 19.29 -39.01 -30.79
N ILE A 183 20.55 -38.66 -30.49
CA ILE A 183 21.72 -39.42 -30.91
C ILE A 183 21.95 -40.49 -29.86
N ASP A 184 21.28 -41.61 -30.03
CA ASP A 184 21.79 -42.88 -29.54
C ASP A 184 23.09 -43.14 -30.31
N ILE A 185 24.25 -42.89 -29.68
CA ILE A 185 25.54 -43.26 -30.28
C ILE A 185 25.68 -44.78 -30.10
N ASP A 186 24.90 -45.54 -30.86
CA ASP A 186 24.91 -47.01 -30.86
C ASP A 186 25.95 -47.59 -31.84
N HIS A 187 26.81 -46.74 -32.42
CA HIS A 187 27.79 -47.18 -33.42
C HIS A 187 29.21 -46.75 -33.04
N ASP A 188 30.07 -47.74 -32.81
CA ASP A 188 31.51 -47.58 -32.61
C ASP A 188 32.12 -46.85 -33.82
N ILE A 189 32.46 -45.57 -33.64
CA ILE A 189 33.14 -44.79 -34.67
C ILE A 189 34.57 -45.33 -34.80
N SER A 190 34.91 -45.85 -35.98
CA SER A 190 36.27 -46.35 -36.24
C SER A 190 37.28 -45.21 -36.24
N MET A 191 38.50 -45.45 -35.73
CA MET A 191 39.60 -44.46 -35.66
C MET A 191 39.91 -43.83 -37.03
N MET A 192 39.75 -44.58 -38.12
CA MET A 192 39.92 -44.07 -39.49
C MET A 192 38.79 -43.10 -39.88
N GLU A 193 37.56 -43.41 -39.51
CA GLU A 193 36.40 -42.56 -39.78
C GLU A 193 36.46 -41.26 -39.00
N LEU A 194 36.92 -41.31 -37.74
CA LEU A 194 37.19 -40.12 -36.94
C LEU A 194 38.22 -39.21 -37.61
N PHE A 195 39.32 -39.79 -38.09
CA PHE A 195 40.36 -39.02 -38.80
C PHE A 195 39.84 -38.41 -40.10
N ARG A 196 38.97 -39.12 -40.82
CA ARG A 196 38.31 -38.60 -42.02
C ARG A 196 37.37 -37.44 -41.68
N LYS A 197 36.56 -37.56 -40.62
CA LYS A 197 35.65 -36.52 -40.14
C LYS A 197 36.37 -35.26 -39.66
N MET A 198 37.51 -35.41 -38.97
CA MET A 198 38.35 -34.25 -38.59
C MET A 198 38.87 -33.45 -39.79
N ARG A 199 38.88 -34.03 -40.98
CA ARG A 199 39.29 -33.33 -42.20
C ARG A 199 38.18 -32.49 -42.81
N GLU A 200 36.92 -32.72 -42.43
CA GLU A 200 35.75 -31.99 -42.93
C GLU A 200 35.84 -30.50 -42.55
N PRO A 201 35.45 -29.59 -43.46
CA PRO A 201 35.57 -28.15 -43.24
C PRO A 201 34.71 -27.66 -42.06
N GLU A 202 33.58 -28.31 -41.77
CA GLU A 202 32.69 -28.00 -40.65
C GLU A 202 33.39 -28.28 -39.31
N VAL A 203 34.00 -29.46 -39.15
CA VAL A 203 34.70 -29.86 -37.92
C VAL A 203 35.93 -28.96 -37.66
N LYS A 204 36.67 -28.61 -38.71
CA LYS A 204 37.80 -27.67 -38.61
C LYS A 204 37.37 -26.27 -38.19
N LYS A 205 36.27 -25.75 -38.73
CA LYS A 205 35.70 -24.46 -38.32
C LYS A 205 35.24 -24.52 -36.86
N GLY A 206 34.62 -25.62 -36.44
CA GLY A 206 34.24 -25.83 -35.03
C GLY A 206 35.44 -25.85 -34.09
N MET A 207 36.51 -26.59 -34.44
CA MET A 207 37.75 -26.60 -33.66
C MET A 207 38.41 -25.21 -33.60
N ALA A 208 38.44 -24.48 -34.71
CA ALA A 208 38.98 -23.12 -34.74
C ALA A 208 38.16 -22.15 -33.87
N PHE A 209 36.84 -22.25 -33.90
CA PHE A 209 35.95 -21.49 -33.01
C PHE A 209 36.22 -21.80 -31.53
N MET A 210 36.33 -23.08 -31.17
CA MET A 210 36.64 -23.50 -29.79
C MET A 210 38.01 -22.97 -29.33
N LEU A 211 39.02 -22.96 -30.19
CA LEU A 211 40.33 -22.40 -29.89
C LEU A 211 40.26 -20.88 -29.67
N GLU A 212 39.55 -20.13 -30.52
CA GLU A 212 39.37 -18.69 -30.34
C GLU A 212 38.51 -18.36 -29.11
N PHE A 213 37.49 -19.16 -28.81
CA PHE A 213 36.68 -19.03 -27.59
C PHE A 213 37.53 -19.21 -26.32
N VAL A 214 38.32 -20.29 -26.24
CA VAL A 214 39.21 -20.55 -25.10
C VAL A 214 40.25 -19.44 -24.96
N LYS A 215 40.81 -18.96 -26.07
CA LYS A 215 41.76 -17.84 -26.08
C LYS A 215 41.11 -16.54 -25.59
N SER A 216 39.88 -16.25 -26.01
CA SER A 216 39.12 -15.08 -25.55
C SER A 216 38.81 -15.14 -24.05
N MET A 217 38.38 -16.31 -23.54
CA MET A 217 38.14 -16.54 -22.11
C MET A 217 39.43 -16.34 -21.29
N ALA A 218 40.56 -16.86 -21.75
CA ALA A 218 41.85 -16.69 -21.09
C ALA A 218 42.36 -15.24 -21.10
N GLN A 219 42.01 -14.45 -22.13
CA GLN A 219 42.37 -13.03 -22.23
C GLN A 219 41.46 -12.14 -21.38
N ASN A 220 40.16 -12.40 -21.35
CA ASN A 220 39.20 -11.68 -20.52
C ASN A 220 39.38 -11.99 -19.03
N GLY A 221 39.72 -13.23 -18.67
CA GLY A 221 40.13 -13.58 -17.30
C GLY A 221 41.40 -12.85 -16.84
N LYS A 222 42.32 -12.51 -17.75
CA LYS A 222 43.49 -11.67 -17.43
C LYS A 222 43.14 -10.20 -17.24
N GLN A 223 42.12 -9.67 -17.94
CA GLN A 223 41.65 -8.29 -17.75
C GLN A 223 40.94 -8.10 -16.40
N MET A 224 40.15 -9.08 -15.93
CA MET A 224 39.52 -9.01 -14.60
C MET A 224 40.55 -8.97 -13.46
N ASN A 225 41.61 -9.79 -13.53
CA ASN A 225 42.68 -9.77 -12.52
C ASN A 225 43.55 -8.48 -12.54
N ALA A 226 43.65 -7.81 -13.70
CA ALA A 226 44.42 -6.56 -13.82
C ALA A 226 43.67 -5.33 -13.28
N ILE A 227 42.34 -5.41 -13.15
CA ILE A 227 41.52 -4.34 -12.55
C ILE A 227 41.52 -4.48 -11.02
N GLN A 228 41.50 -5.71 -10.47
CA GLN A 228 41.61 -5.93 -9.02
C GLN A 228 42.98 -5.54 -8.44
N ASN A 229 44.09 -5.75 -9.16
CA ASN A 229 45.44 -5.37 -8.68
C ASN A 229 45.78 -3.88 -8.83
N LYS A 230 44.83 -3.03 -9.25
CA LYS A 230 45.01 -1.57 -9.31
C LYS A 230 44.25 -0.80 -8.23
N GLU A 231 43.46 -1.51 -7.42
CA GLU A 231 42.70 -0.93 -6.30
C GLU A 231 43.25 -1.33 -4.91
N ASP A 232 44.40 -2.03 -4.87
CA ASP A 232 45.26 -2.20 -3.69
C ASP A 232 46.53 -1.33 -3.81
#